data_AF-A0A2G9T9F7-F1
#
_entry.id   AF-A0A2G9T9F7-F1
#
_cell.length_a   1.000
_cell.length_b   1.000
_cell.length_c   1.000
_cell.angle_alpha   90.00
_cell.angle_beta   90.00
_cell.angle_gamma   90.00
#
_symmetry.space_group_name_H-M   'P 1'
#
loop_
_entity.id
_entity.type
_entity.pdbx_description
1 polymer ?
#
loop_
_entity_poly.entity_id
_entity_poly.type
_entity_poly.pdbx_seq_one_letter_code
_entity_poly.pdbx_strand_id
1 'polypeptide(L)'
;RSRTGGKSVHELMSHRVVTDNKDHIIRVRRQRRQLEIDEVLDSEGTIPSRFDHPLFVERVQLSSRRNVTDDAFVTSDAFKGSLQDIRINEKSVVLHNPTTFSVERLGDVADLENVLEGTISDDICSMTDQCAHGSCQNTFNDFECHCQKGYFGRR
;
A
#
# COMPACT_ATOMS: atom_id res chain seq x y z
N ARG A 1 29.69 24.20 13.85
CA ARG A 1 28.40 24.47 13.19
C ARG A 1 27.74 23.13 12.90
N SER A 2 26.78 22.71 13.70
CA SER A 2 25.92 21.55 13.42
C SER A 2 24.98 21.93 12.28
N ARG A 3 25.15 21.30 11.12
CA ARG A 3 24.25 21.45 9.99
C ARG A 3 23.03 20.57 10.29
N THR A 4 21.86 21.18 10.46
CA THR A 4 20.59 20.45 10.44
C THR A 4 20.57 19.60 9.17
N GLY A 5 20.37 18.29 9.33
CA GLY A 5 20.45 17.33 8.23
C GLY A 5 19.60 17.79 7.05
N GLY A 6 20.18 17.78 5.85
CA GLY A 6 19.40 18.01 4.64
C GLY A 6 18.37 16.91 4.44
N LYS A 7 17.28 17.21 3.74
CA LYS A 7 16.32 16.20 3.32
C LYS A 7 17.06 15.10 2.55
N SER A 8 16.74 13.85 2.87
CA SER A 8 17.25 12.67 2.17
C SER A 8 16.08 11.75 1.89
N VAL A 9 16.00 11.27 0.64
CA VAL A 9 15.02 10.27 0.21
C VAL A 9 15.80 8.97 0.02
N HIS A 10 15.27 7.89 0.58
CA HIS A 10 15.88 6.57 0.49
C HIS A 10 14.85 5.57 -0.01
N GLU A 11 15.25 4.79 -0.99
CA GLU A 11 14.41 3.78 -1.63
C GLU A 11 14.94 2.37 -1.35
N LEU A 12 14.02 1.41 -1.25
CA LEU A 12 14.30 -0.02 -1.21
C LEU A 12 13.39 -0.68 -2.24
N MET A 13 14.00 -1.28 -3.26
CA MET A 13 13.28 -2.03 -4.29
C MET A 13 13.11 -3.47 -3.84
N SER A 14 11.91 -4.02 -4.02
CA SER A 14 11.63 -5.43 -3.76
C SER A 14 12.17 -6.31 -4.89
N HIS A 15 12.68 -7.50 -4.57
CA HIS A 15 13.01 -8.53 -5.57
C HIS A 15 11.80 -9.42 -5.89
N ARG A 16 10.74 -9.35 -5.09
CA ARG A 16 9.50 -10.10 -5.25
C ARG A 16 8.41 -9.24 -5.87
N VAL A 17 7.58 -9.86 -6.71
CA VAL A 17 6.34 -9.27 -7.20
C VAL A 17 5.29 -9.44 -6.11
N VAL A 18 4.74 -8.31 -5.63
CA VAL A 18 3.68 -8.27 -4.60
C VAL A 18 2.36 -7.72 -5.16
N THR A 19 2.25 -7.62 -6.48
CA THR A 19 1.05 -7.19 -7.20
C THR A 19 0.28 -8.40 -7.75
N ASP A 20 0.34 -9.54 -7.07
CA ASP A 20 -0.23 -10.82 -7.51
C ASP A 20 -1.65 -11.08 -6.98
N ASN A 21 -2.27 -10.03 -6.41
CA ASN A 21 -3.58 -10.05 -5.80
C ASN A 21 -3.71 -11.02 -4.60
N LYS A 22 -2.61 -11.27 -3.89
CA LYS A 22 -2.61 -11.96 -2.60
C LYS A 22 -2.25 -11.01 -1.47
N ASP A 23 -2.62 -11.41 -0.26
CA ASP A 23 -2.23 -10.68 0.94
C ASP A 23 -0.74 -10.90 1.20
N HIS A 24 -0.03 -9.80 1.45
CA HIS A 24 1.39 -9.80 1.80
C HIS A 24 1.64 -9.02 3.08
N ILE A 25 2.50 -9.55 3.95
CA ILE A 25 2.94 -8.86 5.16
C ILE A 25 4.20 -8.07 4.85
N ILE A 26 4.10 -6.73 4.85
CA ILE A 26 5.23 -5.83 4.58
C ILE A 26 5.73 -5.22 5.89
N ARG A 27 7.01 -5.39 6.20
CA ARG A 27 7.67 -4.72 7.34
C ARG A 27 8.87 -3.93 6.87
N VAL A 28 8.87 -2.63 7.16
CA VAL A 28 9.99 -1.73 6.85
C VAL A 28 10.67 -1.31 8.13
N ARG A 29 11.97 -1.56 8.24
CA ARG A 29 12.79 -1.16 9.38
C ARG A 29 13.81 -0.12 8.97
N ARG A 30 13.74 1.04 9.62
CA ARG A 30 14.74 2.11 9.44
C ARG A 30 16.13 1.65 9.90
N GLN A 31 16.24 0.97 11.03
CA GLN A 31 17.53 0.47 11.51
C GLN A 31 18.05 -0.57 10.51
N ARG A 32 19.18 -0.29 9.87
CA ARG A 32 19.76 -1.08 8.76
C ARG A 32 18.96 -1.08 7.44
N ARG A 33 17.92 -0.25 7.30
CA ARG A 33 17.17 -0.07 6.03
C ARG A 33 16.70 -1.42 5.44
N GLN A 34 15.95 -2.18 6.23
CA GLN A 34 15.49 -3.52 5.85
C GLN A 34 14.03 -3.49 5.40
N LEU A 35 13.75 -4.22 4.34
CA LEU A 35 12.42 -4.56 3.84
C LEU A 35 12.23 -6.06 4.02
N GLU A 36 11.24 -6.46 4.81
CA GLU A 36 10.80 -7.84 4.94
C GLU A 36 9.42 -7.98 4.25
N ILE A 37 9.25 -9.05 3.49
CA ILE A 37 8.01 -9.43 2.82
C ILE A 37 7.69 -10.87 3.25
N ASP A 38 6.49 -11.07 3.79
CA ASP A 38 6.01 -12.35 4.32
C ASP A 38 7.00 -12.96 5.32
N GLU A 39 7.49 -12.10 6.22
CA GLU A 39 8.44 -12.44 7.29
C GLU A 39 9.84 -12.88 6.81
N VAL A 40 10.12 -12.72 5.52
CA VAL A 40 11.43 -12.99 4.93
C VAL A 40 12.09 -11.68 4.54
N LEU A 41 13.37 -11.51 4.91
CA LEU A 41 14.17 -10.38 4.45
C LEU A 41 14.26 -10.41 2.92
N ASP A 42 13.78 -9.34 2.28
CA ASP A 42 13.75 -9.21 0.82
C ASP A 42 14.86 -8.28 0.31
N SER A 43 15.01 -7.12 0.95
CA SER A 43 15.99 -6.10 0.57
C SER A 43 16.57 -5.39 1.78
N GLU A 44 17.85 -5.01 1.67
CA GLU A 44 18.57 -4.24 2.68
C GLU A 44 19.36 -3.12 2.02
N GLY A 45 19.58 -2.02 2.73
CA GLY A 45 20.36 -0.90 2.24
C GLY A 45 21.14 -0.17 3.32
N THR A 46 21.93 0.82 2.93
CA THR A 46 22.74 1.60 3.86
C THR A 46 22.11 2.95 4.16
N ILE A 47 22.17 3.38 5.42
CA ILE A 47 21.83 4.76 5.80
C ILE A 47 23.15 5.49 6.03
N PRO A 48 23.51 6.47 5.17
CA PRO A 48 24.82 7.12 5.20
C PRO A 48 25.06 7.95 6.46
N SER A 49 24.00 8.40 7.13
CA SER A 49 24.07 9.10 8.42
C SER A 49 23.02 8.56 9.38
N ARG A 50 23.47 7.83 10.41
CA ARG A 50 22.59 7.35 11.48
C ARG A 50 22.25 8.53 12.39
N PHE A 51 21.19 9.24 12.03
CA PHE A 51 20.60 10.23 12.92
C PHE A 51 19.81 9.46 13.99
N ASP A 52 20.42 9.19 15.15
CA ASP A 52 19.79 8.56 16.30
C ASP A 52 19.03 9.60 17.13
N HIS A 53 18.10 10.30 16.49
CA HIS A 53 17.12 11.14 17.17
C HIS A 53 15.72 10.63 16.91
N PRO A 54 14.81 10.74 17.90
CA PRO A 54 13.41 10.43 17.69
C PRO A 54 12.87 11.28 16.54
N LEU A 55 12.22 10.63 15.58
CA LEU A 55 11.51 11.30 14.51
C LEU A 55 10.17 11.77 15.08
N PHE A 56 9.97 13.08 15.10
CA PHE A 56 8.66 13.67 15.35
C PHE A 56 7.95 13.83 14.01
N VAL A 57 6.71 13.35 13.94
CA VAL A 57 5.89 13.42 12.74
C VAL A 57 4.61 14.15 13.10
N GLU A 58 4.32 15.23 12.37
CA GLU A 58 3.07 15.98 12.50
C GLU A 58 1.97 15.36 11.64
N ARG A 59 2.33 14.85 10.45
CA ARG A 59 1.39 14.25 9.51
C ARG A 59 2.01 13.02 8.86
N VAL A 60 1.25 11.91 8.87
CA VAL A 60 1.53 10.72 8.06
C VAL A 60 0.59 10.75 6.88
N GLN A 61 1.13 10.65 5.67
CA GLN A 61 0.35 10.53 4.45
C GLN A 61 0.67 9.21 3.77
N LEU A 62 -0.38 8.52 3.35
CA LEU A 62 -0.32 7.25 2.64
C LEU A 62 -0.87 7.44 1.22
N SER A 63 -0.56 6.46 0.37
CA SER A 63 -1.16 6.17 -0.94
C SER A 63 -1.11 7.23 -2.05
N SER A 64 -0.93 8.52 -1.75
CA SER A 64 -1.05 9.57 -2.77
C SER A 64 -0.09 10.72 -2.53
N ARG A 65 0.28 11.34 -3.66
CA ARG A 65 1.15 12.50 -3.77
C ARG A 65 0.40 13.85 -3.67
N ARG A 66 -0.91 13.85 -3.46
CA ARG A 66 -1.69 15.09 -3.36
C ARG A 66 -1.29 15.92 -2.14
N ASN A 67 -1.21 17.24 -2.29
CA ASN A 67 -0.89 18.17 -1.21
C ASN A 67 0.44 17.86 -0.46
N VAL A 68 1.43 17.32 -1.17
CA VAL A 68 2.82 17.15 -0.69
C VAL A 68 3.83 17.61 -1.74
N THR A 69 5.06 17.92 -1.32
CA THR A 69 6.13 18.40 -2.19
C THR A 69 6.59 17.34 -3.20
N ASP A 70 7.04 17.74 -4.40
CA ASP A 70 7.48 16.89 -5.55
C ASP A 70 8.41 15.73 -5.23
N ASP A 71 9.12 15.84 -4.12
CA ASP A 71 10.14 14.93 -3.63
C ASP A 71 9.70 14.12 -2.38
N ALA A 72 8.40 14.07 -2.07
CA ALA A 72 7.86 13.28 -0.96
C ALA A 72 7.73 11.78 -1.29
N PHE A 73 7.49 11.46 -2.56
CA PHE A 73 7.34 10.10 -3.08
C PHE A 73 8.26 9.91 -4.29
N VAL A 74 8.71 8.67 -4.53
CA VAL A 74 9.56 8.35 -5.68
C VAL A 74 8.75 8.38 -6.98
N THR A 75 7.47 8.03 -6.93
CA THR A 75 6.56 8.01 -8.08
C THR A 75 5.42 9.00 -7.89
N SER A 76 4.77 9.38 -9.00
CA SER A 76 3.53 10.16 -9.00
C SER A 76 2.27 9.30 -8.87
N ASP A 77 2.42 7.97 -8.93
CA ASP A 77 1.30 7.05 -8.98
C ASP A 77 0.66 6.89 -7.60
N ALA A 78 -0.67 6.91 -7.57
CA ALA A 78 -1.41 6.61 -6.35
C ALA A 78 -1.49 5.09 -6.15
N PHE A 79 -1.38 4.66 -4.89
CA PHE A 79 -1.64 3.28 -4.50
C PHE A 79 -3.14 2.98 -4.62
N LYS A 80 -3.48 1.92 -5.35
CA LYS A 80 -4.81 1.32 -5.41
C LYS A 80 -4.71 -0.13 -4.94
N GLY A 81 -5.33 -0.44 -3.80
CA GLY A 81 -5.16 -1.72 -3.12
C GLY A 81 -5.91 -1.77 -1.80
N SER A 82 -5.92 -2.92 -1.15
CA SER A 82 -6.32 -3.06 0.25
C SER A 82 -5.12 -2.86 1.17
N LEU A 83 -5.33 -2.19 2.30
CA LEU A 83 -4.37 -2.13 3.40
C LEU A 83 -5.08 -2.58 4.68
N GLN A 84 -4.41 -3.41 5.47
CA GLN A 84 -4.91 -3.91 6.75
C GLN A 84 -3.81 -3.83 7.80
N ASP A 85 -4.21 -3.69 9.07
CA ASP A 85 -3.32 -3.74 10.24
C ASP A 85 -2.10 -2.82 10.16
N ILE A 86 -2.29 -1.62 9.63
CA ILE A 86 -1.22 -0.62 9.49
C ILE A 86 -0.70 -0.24 10.88
N ARG A 87 0.60 -0.43 11.10
CA ARG A 87 1.28 -0.06 12.35
C ARG A 87 2.53 0.76 12.08
N ILE A 88 2.74 1.79 12.89
CA ILE A 88 3.95 2.60 12.89
C ILE A 88 4.50 2.61 14.31
N ASN A 89 5.70 2.06 14.50
CA ASN A 89 6.32 1.86 15.82
C ASN A 89 5.35 1.21 16.83
N GLU A 90 4.74 0.09 16.44
CA GLU A 90 3.74 -0.68 17.19
C GLU A 90 2.39 0.00 17.46
N LYS A 91 2.21 1.28 17.14
CA LYS A 91 0.92 1.96 17.26
C LYS A 91 0.08 1.78 16.02
N SER A 92 -1.22 1.53 16.21
CA SER A 92 -2.14 1.23 15.10
C SER A 92 -2.60 2.51 14.40
N VAL A 93 -2.55 2.53 13.07
CA VAL A 93 -3.14 3.60 12.25
C VAL A 93 -4.56 3.16 11.89
N VAL A 94 -5.54 3.79 12.54
CA VAL A 94 -6.96 3.44 12.38
C VAL A 94 -7.64 4.47 11.47
N LEU A 95 -7.96 4.05 10.25
CA LEU A 95 -8.64 4.88 9.23
C LEU A 95 -10.16 4.92 9.43
N HIS A 96 -10.75 3.77 9.76
CA HIS A 96 -12.18 3.62 10.09
C HIS A 96 -12.30 3.13 11.53
N ASN A 97 -13.12 3.79 12.34
CA ASN A 97 -13.25 3.45 13.76
C ASN A 97 -13.97 2.10 13.92
N PRO A 98 -13.34 1.11 14.59
CA PRO A 98 -14.01 -0.14 14.89
C PRO A 98 -15.15 0.10 15.88
N THR A 99 -16.30 -0.52 15.63
CA THR A 99 -17.48 -0.42 16.50
C THR A 99 -17.43 -1.40 17.67
N THR A 100 -16.59 -2.43 17.58
CA THR A 100 -16.63 -3.61 18.46
C THR A 100 -15.52 -3.64 19.51
N PHE A 101 -14.47 -2.82 19.38
CA PHE A 101 -13.36 -2.78 20.33
C PHE A 101 -12.65 -1.43 20.31
N SER A 102 -11.91 -1.12 21.39
CA SER A 102 -11.05 0.06 21.48
C SER A 102 -9.62 -0.32 21.08
N VAL A 103 -8.97 0.55 20.29
CA VAL A 103 -7.58 0.39 19.86
C VAL A 103 -6.80 1.64 20.23
N GLU A 104 -5.59 1.46 20.77
CA GLU A 104 -4.65 2.58 20.90
C GLU A 104 -4.20 3.03 19.51
N ARG A 105 -4.74 4.16 19.07
CA ARG A 105 -4.49 4.72 17.74
C ARG A 105 -3.31 5.68 17.73
N LEU A 106 -2.59 5.72 16.61
CA LEU A 106 -1.61 6.73 16.30
C LEU A 106 -2.30 7.94 15.66
N GLY A 107 -2.50 9.00 16.44
CA GLY A 107 -3.07 10.25 15.97
C GLY A 107 -4.51 10.14 15.48
N ASP A 108 -4.95 11.18 14.76
CA ASP A 108 -6.29 11.30 14.20
C ASP A 108 -6.25 11.37 12.67
N VAL A 109 -7.32 10.90 12.05
CA VAL A 109 -7.50 10.96 10.60
C VAL A 109 -7.88 12.38 10.20
N ALA A 110 -7.02 13.03 9.43
CA ALA A 110 -7.25 14.40 8.96
C ALA A 110 -8.07 14.45 7.66
N ASP A 111 -7.82 13.53 6.74
CA ASP A 111 -8.43 13.51 5.40
C ASP A 111 -8.50 12.08 4.84
N LEU A 112 -9.56 11.77 4.11
CA LEU A 112 -9.78 10.49 3.41
C LEU A 112 -10.40 10.78 2.03
N GLU A 113 -9.70 10.43 0.97
CA GLU A 113 -10.16 10.56 -0.41
C GLU A 113 -10.15 9.18 -1.05
N ASN A 114 -11.31 8.70 -1.52
CA ASN A 114 -11.48 7.37 -2.15
C ASN A 114 -11.02 6.19 -1.27
N VAL A 115 -11.20 6.30 0.05
CA VAL A 115 -10.93 5.20 1.00
C VAL A 115 -12.25 4.56 1.40
N LEU A 116 -12.41 3.28 1.09
CA LEU A 116 -13.61 2.50 1.39
C LEU A 116 -13.30 1.42 2.44
N GLU A 117 -14.30 1.08 3.25
CA GLU A 117 -14.17 0.00 4.24
C GLU A 117 -14.29 -1.38 3.56
N GLY A 118 -13.31 -2.24 3.83
CA GLY A 118 -13.21 -3.59 3.25
C GLY A 118 -12.47 -3.63 1.91
N THR A 119 -12.36 -4.84 1.35
CA THR A 119 -11.76 -5.05 0.03
C THR A 119 -12.84 -4.93 -1.04
N ILE A 120 -12.95 -3.74 -1.65
CA ILE A 120 -13.92 -3.46 -2.70
C ILE A 120 -13.20 -3.41 -4.05
N SER A 121 -13.74 -4.14 -5.03
CA SER A 121 -13.26 -4.14 -6.41
C SER A 121 -14.25 -3.42 -7.33
N ASP A 122 -13.74 -2.94 -8.46
CA ASP A 122 -14.58 -2.41 -9.54
C ASP A 122 -15.41 -3.55 -10.16
N ASP A 123 -16.68 -3.28 -10.47
CA ASP A 123 -17.56 -4.23 -11.16
C ASP A 123 -17.30 -4.20 -12.66
N ILE A 124 -16.20 -4.81 -13.07
CA ILE A 124 -15.75 -4.86 -14.46
C ILE A 124 -16.71 -5.70 -15.33
N CYS A 125 -17.31 -6.74 -14.76
CA CYS A 125 -18.28 -7.59 -15.44
C CYS A 125 -19.62 -6.91 -15.75
N SER A 126 -19.97 -5.82 -15.03
CA SER A 126 -21.14 -5.00 -15.36
C SER A 126 -20.93 -4.14 -16.62
N MET A 127 -19.68 -3.93 -17.03
CA MET A 127 -19.39 -3.31 -18.32
C MET A 127 -19.79 -4.29 -19.44
N THR A 128 -20.20 -3.75 -20.58
CA THR A 128 -20.78 -4.58 -21.66
C THR A 128 -19.69 -5.37 -22.39
N ASP A 129 -19.91 -6.68 -22.56
CA ASP A 129 -19.17 -7.62 -23.42
C ASP A 129 -17.71 -7.98 -23.06
N GLN A 130 -17.30 -7.96 -21.79
CA GLN A 130 -15.99 -8.47 -21.34
C GLN A 130 -15.76 -9.96 -21.70
N CYS A 131 -16.81 -10.79 -21.58
CA CYS A 131 -16.77 -12.22 -21.89
C CYS A 131 -17.84 -12.57 -22.94
N ALA A 132 -17.48 -12.58 -24.23
CA ALA A 132 -18.44 -12.80 -25.32
C ALA A 132 -19.08 -14.21 -25.31
N HIS A 133 -18.34 -15.24 -24.89
CA HIS A 133 -18.78 -16.64 -24.90
C HIS A 133 -18.46 -17.34 -23.57
N GLY A 134 -18.97 -16.80 -22.47
CA GLY A 134 -18.72 -17.31 -21.13
C GLY A 134 -19.42 -16.51 -20.05
N SER A 135 -19.26 -16.94 -18.79
CA SER A 135 -19.65 -16.12 -17.64
C SER A 135 -18.46 -15.30 -17.15
N CYS A 136 -18.72 -14.04 -16.80
CA CYS A 136 -17.73 -13.14 -16.23
C CYS A 136 -17.75 -13.25 -14.69
N GLN A 137 -16.57 -13.30 -14.09
CA GLN A 137 -16.38 -13.22 -12.65
C GLN A 137 -15.44 -12.06 -12.33
N ASN A 138 -15.90 -11.12 -11.50
CA ASN A 138 -15.03 -10.04 -11.01
C ASN A 138 -13.95 -10.61 -10.09
N THR A 139 -12.72 -10.16 -10.31
CA THR A 139 -11.61 -10.29 -9.36
C THR A 139 -11.23 -8.89 -8.86
N PHE A 140 -10.20 -8.75 -8.02
CA PHE A 140 -9.78 -7.44 -7.54
C PHE A 140 -9.12 -6.62 -8.66
N ASN A 141 -9.72 -5.49 -9.04
CA ASN A 141 -9.31 -4.65 -10.15
C ASN A 141 -9.12 -5.38 -11.50
N ASP A 142 -9.70 -6.57 -11.67
CA ASP A 142 -9.61 -7.37 -12.90
C ASP A 142 -10.85 -8.28 -13.02
N PHE A 143 -10.92 -9.10 -14.06
CA PHE A 143 -11.98 -10.08 -14.28
C PHE A 143 -11.44 -11.38 -14.85
N GLU A 144 -12.18 -12.47 -14.63
CA GLU A 144 -11.93 -13.78 -15.23
C GLU A 144 -13.14 -14.22 -16.06
N CYS A 145 -12.89 -14.73 -17.27
CA CYS A 145 -13.90 -15.32 -18.13
C CYS A 145 -13.89 -16.84 -18.00
N HIS A 146 -15.01 -17.40 -17.55
CA HIS A 146 -15.25 -18.84 -17.63
C HIS A 146 -15.84 -19.17 -18.99
N CYS A 147 -14.97 -19.45 -19.96
CA CYS A 147 -15.34 -19.68 -21.34
C CYS A 147 -16.13 -21.00 -21.52
N GLN A 148 -17.11 -20.97 -22.41
CA GLN A 148 -17.78 -22.18 -22.88
C GLN A 148 -16.82 -23.04 -23.72
N LYS A 149 -17.11 -24.34 -23.82
CA LYS A 149 -16.29 -25.27 -24.62
C LYS A 149 -16.12 -24.76 -26.05
N GLY A 150 -14.86 -24.71 -26.52
CA GLY A 150 -14.50 -24.21 -27.85
C GLY A 150 -14.09 -22.74 -27.89
N TYR A 151 -14.22 -22.00 -26.79
CA TYR A 151 -13.78 -20.61 -26.65
C TYR A 151 -12.69 -20.49 -25.60
N PHE A 152 -11.79 -19.52 -25.78
CA PHE A 152 -10.67 -19.25 -24.88
C PHE A 152 -10.21 -17.79 -25.04
N GLY A 153 -9.46 -17.30 -24.06
CA GLY A 153 -8.86 -15.97 -24.07
C GLY A 153 -9.76 -14.88 -23.47
N ARG A 154 -9.15 -13.71 -23.23
CA ARG A 154 -9.82 -12.46 -22.85
C ARG A 154 -10.01 -11.61 -24.12
N ARG A 155 -11.06 -10.78 -24.14
CA ARG A 155 -11.28 -9.82 -25.23
C ARG A 155 -10.36 -8.62 -25.12
#